data_AF-A0A6N8BIR7-F1
#
_entry.id   AF-A0A6N8BIR7-F1
#
_cell.length_a   1.000
_cell.length_b   1.000
_cell.length_c   1.000
_cell.angle_alpha   90.00
_cell.angle_beta   90.00
_cell.angle_gamma   90.00
#
_symmetry.space_group_name_H-M   'P 1'
#
loop_
_entity.id
_entity.type
_entity.pdbx_description
1 polymer ?
#
loop_
_entity_poly.entity_id
_entity_poly.type
_entity_poly.pdbx_seq_one_letter_code
_entity_poly.pdbx_strand_id
1 'polypeptide(L)'
;MKKILKACLAVIAVTFMALSLSYYLYLRSAIQIINKVPPAFNKQLLVFSEGGVAVVHDNKMLHIINKSNQPLMMSTLFKSYLIDKEKNEVVIRQNLLNPKPRNNTYQLIKIPHEDYSRILSNNKLLIRVKYAFLGKQHTLFEYDLSNKSLKLTQEYSIGK
;
A
#
# COMPACT_ATOMS: atom_id res chain seq x y z
N MET A 1 -15.15 49.24 8.31
CA MET A 1 -15.98 48.02 8.09
C MET A 1 -15.62 47.22 6.84
N LYS A 2 -15.65 47.76 5.62
CA LYS A 2 -15.43 46.97 4.37
C LYS A 2 -14.07 46.23 4.29
N LYS A 3 -12.99 46.79 4.83
CA LYS A 3 -11.65 46.15 4.84
C LYS A 3 -11.58 44.92 5.75
N ILE A 4 -12.24 44.97 6.91
CA ILE A 4 -12.28 43.85 7.88
C ILE A 4 -13.10 42.69 7.32
N LEU A 5 -14.23 42.99 6.67
CA LEU A 5 -15.05 41.96 6.03
C LEU A 5 -14.32 41.27 4.87
N LYS A 6 -13.58 42.03 4.04
CA LYS A 6 -12.73 41.47 2.97
C LYS A 6 -11.60 40.60 3.51
N ALA A 7 -10.94 41.03 4.60
CA ALA A 7 -9.90 40.24 5.25
C ALA A 7 -10.47 38.92 5.82
N CYS A 8 -11.65 38.96 6.45
CA CYS A 8 -12.31 37.79 6.99
C CYS A 8 -12.70 36.79 5.88
N LEU A 9 -13.27 37.28 4.78
CA LEU A 9 -13.59 36.46 3.59
C LEU A 9 -12.33 35.82 2.97
N ALA A 10 -11.22 36.55 2.90
CA ALA A 10 -9.96 36.02 2.40
C ALA A 10 -9.41 34.89 3.29
N VAL A 11 -9.48 35.03 4.62
CA VAL A 11 -9.07 33.98 5.57
C VAL A 11 -9.94 32.73 5.43
N ILE A 12 -11.25 32.90 5.28
CA ILE A 12 -12.19 31.78 5.06
C ILE A 12 -11.87 31.05 3.74
N ALA A 13 -11.62 31.80 2.66
CA ALA A 13 -11.27 31.20 1.37
C ALA A 13 -9.96 30.41 1.41
N VAL A 14 -8.92 30.95 2.06
CA VAL A 14 -7.61 30.30 2.20
C VAL A 14 -7.71 29.04 3.06
N THR A 15 -8.44 29.09 4.17
CA THR A 15 -8.65 27.91 5.03
C THR A 15 -9.45 26.82 4.34
N PHE A 16 -10.48 27.17 3.57
CA PHE A 16 -11.25 26.21 2.76
C PHE A 16 -10.38 25.57 1.65
N MET A 17 -9.55 26.35 0.95
CA MET A 17 -8.59 25.81 -0.02
C MET A 17 -7.59 24.85 0.64
N ALA A 18 -7.04 25.22 1.80
CA ALA A 18 -6.09 24.36 2.51
C ALA A 18 -6.73 23.04 2.98
N LEU A 19 -7.96 23.08 3.49
CA LEU A 19 -8.70 21.89 3.91
C LEU A 19 -9.09 20.99 2.73
N SER A 20 -9.58 21.56 1.64
CA SER A 20 -9.91 20.80 0.42
C SER A 20 -8.68 20.16 -0.21
N LEU A 21 -7.54 20.86 -0.26
CA LEU A 21 -6.28 20.30 -0.72
C LEU A 21 -5.80 19.18 0.22
N SER A 22 -5.86 19.37 1.53
CA SER A 22 -5.47 18.35 2.50
C SER A 22 -6.34 17.09 2.40
N TYR A 23 -7.66 17.27 2.23
CA TYR A 23 -8.60 16.18 2.01
C TYR A 23 -8.38 15.47 0.67
N TYR A 24 -8.10 16.23 -0.39
CA TYR A 24 -7.73 15.69 -1.69
C TYR A 24 -6.46 14.84 -1.62
N LEU A 25 -5.42 15.35 -0.95
CA LEU A 25 -4.17 14.62 -0.72
C LEU A 25 -4.39 13.38 0.15
N TYR A 26 -5.25 13.45 1.16
CA TYR A 26 -5.63 12.31 2.00
C TYR A 26 -6.33 11.22 1.18
N LEU A 27 -7.32 11.57 0.34
CA LEU A 27 -8.00 10.62 -0.55
C LEU A 27 -7.05 10.01 -1.58
N ARG A 28 -6.07 10.79 -2.05
CA ARG A 28 -5.02 10.36 -2.98
C ARG A 28 -3.86 9.63 -2.29
N SER A 29 -3.84 9.54 -0.96
CA SER A 29 -2.81 8.77 -0.28
C SER A 29 -2.95 7.30 -0.66
N ALA A 30 -1.95 6.80 -1.36
CA ALA A 30 -1.97 5.46 -1.90
C ALA A 30 -1.89 4.39 -0.82
N ILE A 31 -1.36 4.73 0.37
CA ILE A 31 -1.26 3.87 1.54
C ILE A 31 -2.32 4.33 2.55
N GLN A 32 -3.31 3.47 2.79
CA GLN A 32 -4.41 3.73 3.71
C GLN A 32 -4.30 2.79 4.91
N ILE A 33 -4.55 3.31 6.11
CA ILE A 33 -4.71 2.51 7.33
C ILE A 33 -6.19 2.15 7.45
N ILE A 34 -6.51 0.87 7.54
CA ILE A 34 -7.90 0.37 7.63
C ILE A 34 -8.05 -0.54 8.85
N ASN A 35 -9.16 -0.42 9.57
CA ASN A 35 -9.41 -1.22 10.79
C ASN A 35 -10.06 -2.57 10.49
N LYS A 36 -10.61 -2.73 9.28
CA LYS A 36 -11.19 -3.97 8.78
C LYS A 36 -10.90 -4.08 7.28
N VAL A 37 -10.63 -5.29 6.84
CA VAL A 37 -10.59 -5.61 5.41
C VAL A 37 -11.97 -5.30 4.80
N PRO A 38 -12.05 -4.53 3.71
CA PRO A 38 -13.31 -4.29 3.01
C PRO A 38 -14.05 -5.59 2.67
N PRO A 39 -15.38 -5.66 2.89
CA PRO A 39 -16.18 -6.86 2.62
C PRO A 39 -16.06 -7.41 1.20
N ALA A 40 -15.76 -6.53 0.22
CA ALA A 40 -15.52 -6.90 -1.17
C ALA A 40 -14.38 -7.93 -1.32
N PHE A 41 -13.39 -7.91 -0.43
CA PHE A 41 -12.27 -8.85 -0.44
C PHE A 41 -12.58 -10.17 0.31
N ASN A 42 -13.55 -10.17 1.22
CA ASN A 42 -13.96 -11.40 1.93
C ASN A 42 -14.54 -12.45 0.97
N LYS A 43 -15.14 -12.02 -0.15
CA LYS A 43 -15.64 -12.92 -1.20
C LYS A 43 -14.53 -13.60 -2.00
N GLN A 44 -13.30 -13.07 -1.96
CA GLN A 44 -12.17 -13.58 -2.74
C GLN A 44 -11.21 -14.46 -1.95
N LEU A 45 -11.52 -14.80 -0.68
CA LEU A 45 -10.67 -15.61 0.21
C LEU A 45 -9.24 -15.06 0.25
N LEU A 46 -8.99 -14.07 1.12
CA LEU A 46 -7.66 -13.50 1.29
C LEU A 46 -6.68 -14.54 1.83
N VAL A 47 -5.79 -15.01 0.96
CA VAL A 47 -4.63 -15.81 1.35
C VAL A 47 -3.47 -14.86 1.60
N PHE A 48 -3.06 -14.78 2.87
CA PHE A 48 -1.85 -14.07 3.25
C PHE A 48 -0.65 -14.98 3.01
N SER A 49 0.39 -14.41 2.40
CA SER A 49 1.72 -15.04 2.38
C SER A 49 2.29 -15.14 3.80
N GLU A 50 3.34 -15.95 3.97
CA GLU A 50 4.07 -16.08 5.24
C GLU A 50 4.60 -14.73 5.77
N GLY A 51 4.88 -13.77 4.87
CA GLY A 51 5.24 -12.40 5.20
C GLY A 51 4.07 -11.46 5.57
N GLY A 52 2.85 -11.97 5.73
CA GLY A 52 1.68 -11.18 6.14
C GLY A 52 1.10 -10.28 5.04
N VAL A 53 1.52 -10.47 3.79
CA VAL A 53 1.05 -9.71 2.62
C VAL A 53 0.04 -10.54 1.82
N ALA A 54 -1.10 -9.93 1.49
CA ALA A 54 -2.09 -10.45 0.55
C ALA A 54 -2.26 -9.48 -0.62
N VAL A 55 -2.60 -10.01 -1.79
CA VAL A 55 -2.81 -9.22 -3.01
C VAL A 55 -4.15 -9.60 -3.61
N VAL A 56 -4.94 -8.59 -3.94
CA VAL A 56 -6.25 -8.74 -4.57
C VAL A 56 -6.36 -7.72 -5.68
N HIS A 57 -7.05 -8.05 -6.77
CA HIS A 57 -7.39 -7.06 -7.79
C HIS A 57 -8.89 -7.03 -8.08
N ASP A 58 -9.33 -5.86 -8.50
CA ASP A 58 -10.57 -5.63 -9.22
C ASP A 58 -10.26 -5.03 -10.60
N ASN A 59 -11.29 -4.77 -11.40
CA ASN A 59 -11.13 -4.30 -12.78
C ASN A 59 -10.40 -2.93 -12.90
N LYS A 60 -10.27 -2.18 -11.80
CA LYS A 60 -9.70 -0.82 -11.79
C LYS A 60 -8.45 -0.71 -10.93
N MET A 61 -8.31 -1.56 -9.93
CA MET A 61 -7.32 -1.40 -8.87
C MET A 61 -6.70 -2.74 -8.46
N LEU A 62 -5.40 -2.71 -8.22
CA LEU A 62 -4.69 -3.69 -7.42
C LEU A 62 -4.63 -3.22 -5.98
N HIS A 63 -4.96 -4.12 -5.06
CA HIS A 63 -5.03 -3.91 -3.62
C HIS A 63 -3.99 -4.79 -2.96
N ILE A 64 -3.01 -4.18 -2.29
CA ILE A 64 -1.98 -4.92 -1.54
C ILE A 64 -2.20 -4.66 -0.06
N ILE A 65 -2.49 -5.73 0.68
CA ILE A 65 -2.92 -5.69 2.08
C ILE A 65 -1.80 -6.27 2.94
N ASN A 66 -1.41 -5.53 3.97
CA ASN A 66 -0.54 -6.05 5.04
C ASN A 66 -1.35 -6.22 6.32
N LYS A 67 -1.26 -7.40 6.92
CA LYS A 67 -1.83 -7.70 8.24
C LYS A 67 -0.80 -7.40 9.32
N SER A 68 -0.94 -6.28 10.02
CA SER A 68 -0.03 -5.85 11.11
C SER A 68 -0.16 -6.68 12.42
N ASN A 69 -0.94 -7.76 12.43
CA ASN A 69 -1.29 -8.51 13.65
C ASN A 69 -0.31 -9.61 14.05
N GLN A 70 0.91 -9.62 13.51
CA GLN A 70 1.93 -10.55 14.00
C GLN A 70 2.52 -10.05 15.33
N PRO A 71 2.72 -10.94 16.32
CA PRO A 71 3.26 -10.55 17.62
C PRO A 71 4.68 -10.00 17.48
N LEU A 72 4.84 -8.74 17.89
CA LEU A 72 6.01 -8.03 18.44
C LEU A 72 7.41 -8.13 17.79
N MET A 73 7.69 -8.97 16.80
CA MET A 73 9.04 -9.04 16.19
C MET A 73 9.17 -8.37 14.83
N MET A 74 8.11 -8.17 14.04
CA MET A 74 8.18 -7.40 12.79
C MET A 74 6.82 -6.78 12.41
N SER A 75 6.40 -5.72 13.12
CA SER A 75 5.36 -4.84 12.56
C SER A 75 5.96 -4.05 11.40
N THR A 76 5.84 -4.60 10.19
CA THR A 76 6.31 -3.93 8.98
C THR A 76 5.20 -3.02 8.47
N LEU A 77 5.44 -1.71 8.52
CA LEU A 77 4.49 -0.75 7.94
C LEU A 77 4.93 -0.42 6.51
N PHE A 78 4.00 -0.46 5.55
CA PHE A 78 4.20 0.13 4.23
C PHE A 78 4.59 1.60 4.40
N LYS A 79 5.78 1.94 3.90
CA LYS A 79 6.33 3.30 3.86
C LYS A 79 5.99 3.97 2.53
N SER A 80 6.21 3.25 1.44
CA SER A 80 5.97 3.73 0.08
C SER A 80 5.84 2.55 -0.88
N TYR A 81 5.35 2.81 -2.08
CA TYR A 81 5.43 1.90 -3.21
C TYR A 81 5.94 2.66 -4.44
N LEU A 82 6.45 1.95 -5.43
CA LEU A 82 6.81 2.47 -6.74
C LEU A 82 6.60 1.39 -7.80
N ILE A 83 6.38 1.81 -9.04
CA ILE A 83 6.34 0.95 -10.22
C ILE A 83 7.71 1.03 -10.89
N ASP A 84 8.48 -0.06 -10.83
CA ASP A 84 9.77 -0.17 -11.50
C ASP A 84 9.53 -0.72 -12.91
N LYS A 85 9.58 0.18 -13.90
CA LYS A 85 9.34 -0.15 -15.32
C LYS A 85 10.53 -0.86 -15.97
N GLU A 86 11.73 -0.71 -15.44
CA GLU A 86 12.92 -1.37 -15.98
C GLU A 86 12.91 -2.86 -15.61
N LYS A 87 12.45 -3.16 -14.39
CA LYS A 87 12.38 -4.53 -13.85
C LYS A 87 11.01 -5.17 -13.94
N ASN A 88 10.02 -4.45 -14.48
CA ASN A 88 8.63 -4.88 -14.59
C ASN A 88 8.04 -5.38 -13.25
N GLU A 89 8.21 -4.59 -12.18
CA GLU A 89 7.78 -4.98 -10.84
C GLU A 89 7.15 -3.82 -10.04
N VAL A 90 6.23 -4.17 -9.15
CA VAL A 90 5.77 -3.27 -8.09
C VAL A 90 6.72 -3.42 -6.91
N VAL A 91 7.41 -2.34 -6.52
CA VAL A 91 8.29 -2.35 -5.37
C VAL A 91 7.63 -1.66 -4.19
N ILE A 92 7.40 -2.43 -3.13
CA ILE A 92 6.86 -1.96 -1.87
C ILE A 92 7.99 -1.82 -0.88
N ARG A 93 8.11 -0.65 -0.25
CA ARG A 93 9.06 -0.42 0.83
C ARG A 93 8.34 -0.51 2.16
N GLN A 94 8.80 -1.40 3.02
CA GLN A 94 8.32 -1.55 4.38
C GLN A 94 9.34 -0.96 5.35
N ASN A 95 8.85 -0.15 6.29
CA ASN A 95 9.61 0.23 7.47
C ASN A 95 9.42 -0.85 8.54
N LEU A 96 10.53 -1.32 9.11
CA LEU A 96 10.52 -1.91 10.45
C LEU A 96 10.50 -0.73 11.43
N LEU A 97 9.33 -0.42 11.96
CA LEU A 97 9.24 0.54 13.06
C LEU A 97 9.15 -0.22 14.38
N ASN A 98 9.71 0.40 15.42
CA ASN A 98 9.63 -0.08 16.80
C ASN A 98 8.17 -0.47 17.12
N PRO A 99 7.92 -1.69 17.63
CA PRO A 99 6.57 -2.18 17.82
C PRO A 99 5.86 -1.33 18.86
N LYS A 100 4.92 -0.49 18.40
CA LYS A 100 3.84 -0.02 19.26
C LYS A 100 2.66 -0.95 19.02
N PRO A 101 2.10 -1.58 20.06
CA PRO A 101 0.90 -2.38 19.90
C PRO A 101 -0.19 -1.48 19.31
N ARG A 102 -0.70 -1.86 18.13
CA ARG A 102 -1.85 -1.23 17.50
C ARG A 102 -2.95 -2.27 17.38
N ASN A 103 -4.16 -1.90 17.76
CA ASN A 103 -5.33 -2.76 17.61
C ASN A 103 -5.55 -3.09 16.13
N ASN A 104 -5.59 -4.37 15.77
CA ASN A 104 -6.15 -4.96 14.54
C ASN A 104 -6.20 -4.05 13.32
N THR A 105 -5.06 -3.47 12.93
CA THR A 105 -4.98 -2.52 11.83
C THR A 105 -4.34 -3.17 10.62
N TYR A 106 -4.99 -3.08 9.47
CA TYR A 106 -4.40 -3.45 8.20
C TYR A 106 -3.90 -2.18 7.50
N GLN A 107 -2.92 -2.36 6.63
CA GLN A 107 -2.56 -1.34 5.66
C GLN A 107 -2.93 -1.81 4.27
N LEU A 108 -3.45 -0.89 3.48
CA LEU A 108 -3.90 -1.14 2.12
C LEU A 108 -3.17 -0.18 1.18
N ILE A 109 -2.47 -0.73 0.20
CA ILE A 109 -1.98 0.01 -0.96
C ILE A 109 -2.99 -0.17 -2.08
N LYS A 110 -3.43 0.94 -2.67
CA LYS A 110 -4.29 0.92 -3.87
C LYS A 110 -3.46 1.40 -5.06
N ILE A 111 -3.31 0.54 -6.06
CA ILE A 111 -2.56 0.83 -7.28
C ILE A 111 -3.53 0.80 -8.46
N PRO A 112 -3.75 1.93 -9.16
CA PRO A 112 -4.56 1.99 -10.36
C PRO A 112 -4.07 1.03 -11.47
N HIS A 113 -5.01 0.47 -12.23
CA HIS A 113 -4.72 -0.39 -13.37
C HIS A 113 -3.82 0.29 -14.41
N GLU A 114 -4.02 1.59 -14.63
CA GLU A 114 -3.17 2.41 -15.51
C GLU A 114 -1.69 2.40 -15.11
N ASP A 115 -1.39 2.27 -13.82
CA ASP A 115 -0.03 2.30 -13.30
C ASP A 115 0.70 0.96 -13.48
N TYR A 116 0.02 -0.16 -13.26
CA TYR A 116 0.64 -1.50 -13.31
C TYR A 116 0.39 -2.28 -14.62
N SER A 117 -0.58 -1.89 -15.44
CA SER A 117 -0.89 -2.58 -16.71
C SER A 117 0.31 -2.69 -17.65
N ARG A 118 1.21 -1.70 -17.62
CA ARG A 118 2.40 -1.65 -18.49
C ARG A 118 3.52 -2.61 -18.09
N ILE A 119 3.52 -3.09 -16.85
CA ILE A 119 4.50 -4.04 -16.33
C ILE A 119 3.92 -5.46 -16.21
N LEU A 120 2.68 -5.63 -16.67
CA LEU A 120 2.01 -6.92 -16.68
C LEU A 120 2.62 -7.80 -17.77
N SER A 121 2.98 -9.03 -17.44
CA SER A 121 3.47 -10.01 -18.40
C SER A 121 2.68 -11.29 -18.26
N ASN A 122 1.99 -11.72 -19.33
CA ASN A 122 1.17 -12.93 -19.34
C ASN A 122 0.16 -13.01 -18.17
N ASN A 123 -0.55 -11.92 -17.88
CA ASN A 123 -1.45 -11.79 -16.72
C ASN A 123 -0.79 -11.98 -15.36
N LYS A 124 0.53 -11.85 -15.28
CA LYS A 124 1.29 -11.94 -14.04
C LYS A 124 1.96 -10.62 -13.72
N LEU A 125 2.05 -10.35 -12.43
CA LEU A 125 2.66 -9.16 -11.87
C LEU A 125 3.67 -9.55 -10.81
N LEU A 126 4.89 -9.02 -10.93
CA LEU A 126 5.91 -9.20 -9.91
C LEU A 126 5.77 -8.11 -8.84
N ILE A 127 5.84 -8.53 -7.58
CA ILE A 127 5.69 -7.66 -6.41
C ILE A 127 6.86 -7.91 -5.48
N ARG A 128 7.72 -6.90 -5.33
CA ARG A 128 8.89 -6.96 -4.46
C ARG A 128 8.65 -6.18 -3.18
N VAL A 129 8.75 -6.84 -2.04
CA VAL A 129 8.71 -6.22 -0.72
C VAL A 129 10.13 -6.03 -0.22
N LYS A 130 10.57 -4.78 -0.03
CA LYS A 130 11.89 -4.41 0.50
C LYS A 130 11.78 -3.93 1.95
N TYR A 131 12.66 -4.40 2.81
CA TYR A 131 12.70 -4.02 4.22
C TYR A 131 13.72 -2.90 4.43
N ALA A 132 13.25 -1.70 4.78
CA ALA A 132 14.04 -0.46 4.76
C ALA A 132 15.21 -0.39 5.77
N PHE A 133 15.39 -1.40 6.62
CA PHE A 133 16.42 -1.43 7.67
C PHE A 133 17.19 -2.75 7.79
N LEU A 134 16.86 -3.79 7.02
CA LEU A 134 17.55 -5.09 7.06
C LEU A 134 18.51 -5.27 5.87
N GLY A 135 19.10 -4.19 5.35
CA GLY A 135 19.99 -4.24 4.19
C GLY A 135 19.29 -4.56 2.87
N LYS A 136 19.92 -5.38 2.00
CA LYS A 136 19.37 -5.83 0.70
C LYS A 136 18.22 -6.85 0.82
N GLN A 137 17.71 -7.11 2.03
CA GLN A 137 16.64 -8.08 2.24
C GLN A 137 15.37 -7.72 1.48
N HIS A 138 14.82 -8.71 0.79
CA HIS A 138 13.57 -8.55 0.07
C HIS A 138 12.89 -9.90 -0.17
N THR A 139 11.58 -9.80 -0.33
CA THR A 139 10.72 -10.91 -0.73
C THR A 139 10.11 -10.57 -2.08
N LEU A 140 10.14 -11.50 -3.03
CA LEU A 140 9.56 -11.36 -4.36
C LEU A 140 8.38 -12.31 -4.48
N PHE A 141 7.25 -11.76 -4.90
CA PHE A 141 6.03 -12.49 -5.16
C PHE A 141 5.65 -12.36 -6.63
N GLU A 142 5.07 -13.41 -7.18
CA GLU A 142 4.35 -13.39 -8.44
C GLU A 142 2.86 -13.47 -8.15
N TYR A 143 2.11 -12.49 -8.65
CA TYR A 143 0.66 -12.47 -8.58
C TYR A 143 0.08 -12.74 -9.95
N ASP A 144 -0.73 -13.80 -10.07
CA ASP A 144 -1.44 -14.13 -11.30
C ASP A 144 -2.87 -13.60 -11.23
N LEU A 145 -3.17 -12.66 -12.12
CA LEU A 145 -4.46 -11.97 -12.16
C LEU A 145 -5.58 -12.92 -12.63
N SER A 146 -5.26 -13.96 -13.40
CA SER A 146 -6.25 -14.87 -13.99
C SER A 146 -6.86 -15.79 -12.94
N ASN A 147 -6.00 -16.38 -12.10
CA ASN A 147 -6.41 -17.29 -11.03
C ASN A 147 -6.44 -16.62 -9.64
N LYS A 148 -6.09 -15.34 -9.55
CA LYS A 148 -6.04 -14.55 -8.31
C LYS A 148 -5.15 -15.18 -7.23
N SER A 149 -4.05 -15.78 -7.64
CA SER A 149 -3.12 -16.46 -6.73
C SER A 149 -1.83 -15.66 -6.54
N LEU A 150 -1.30 -15.71 -5.31
CA LEU A 150 -0.03 -15.12 -4.95
C LEU A 150 0.97 -16.25 -4.66
N LYS A 151 2.11 -16.22 -5.32
CA LYS A 151 3.19 -17.20 -5.14
C LYS A 151 4.47 -16.49 -4.70
N LEU A 152 5.12 -17.01 -3.66
CA LEU A 152 6.47 -16.61 -3.29
C LEU A 152 7.45 -17.17 -4.33
N THR A 153 8.23 -16.30 -4.98
CA THR A 153 9.22 -16.71 -5.99
C THR A 153 10.65 -16.65 -5.47
N GLN A 154 10.94 -15.66 -4.63
CA GLN A 154 12.27 -15.49 -4.06
C GLN A 154 12.19 -14.86 -2.68
N GLU A 155 13.01 -15.35 -1.77
CA GLU A 155 13.28 -14.69 -0.51
C GLU A 155 14.79 -14.47 -0.40
N TYR A 156 15.19 -13.23 -0.13
CA TYR A 156 16.58 -12.90 0.14
C TYR A 156 16.69 -12.37 1.56
N SER A 157 17.35 -13.16 2.41
CA SER A 157 17.56 -12.88 3.82
C SER A 157 19.08 -12.86 4.09
N ILE A 158 19.60 -11.74 4.59
CA ILE A 158 21.03 -11.61 4.95
C ILE A 158 21.27 -12.50 6.17
N GLY A 159 22.08 -13.55 6.02
CA GLY A 159 22.40 -14.52 7.09
C GLY A 159 22.10 -15.99 6.78
N LYS A 160 21.68 -16.31 5.55
CA LYS A 160 21.64 -17.67 4.99
C LYS A 160 22.42 -17.73 3.69
#